data_AF-A0A349EL98-F1
#
_entry.id   AF-A0A349EL98-F1
#
_cell.length_a   1.000
_cell.length_b   1.000
_cell.length_c   1.000
_cell.angle_alpha   90.00
_cell.angle_beta   90.00
_cell.angle_gamma   90.00
#
_symmetry.space_group_name_H-M   'P 1'
#
loop_
_entity.id
_entity.type
_entity.pdbx_description
1 polymer ?
#
loop_
_entity_poly.entity_id
_entity_poly.type
_entity_poly.pdbx_seq_one_letter_code
_entity_poly.pdbx_strand_id
1 'polypeptide(L)'
;MRRMLCSLGGAILSLFFITSTALAWGSATHAYIADQLDKKRGSKNSLEMYSTMAPDLFNYQFGSPFGSNLYLQTHFKFMNVSDRAQTGRQKAMSAGFVSQNDLWGADSTAHHASRTLSPAEGYVVTKAAVLAAEAPLPAGLGIPADAADELYHVFVEAGVDVLTKRLDPLLGQKITRSALARSWGFPYLLSRAYAADLAVYYGTEDLARRAIFAAEANFRKMMILYGVALAQDEATTIELLAEELADLAEGFLAPRGVALPPREVVHQIISLEIQRAMALCAPDFEKELAGTITSVDQQLMLNGITD
;
A
#
# COMPACT_ATOMS: atom_id res chain seq x y z
N MET A 1 61.31 -3.54 -23.71
CA MET A 1 61.27 -2.19 -23.11
C MET A 1 59.85 -1.65 -23.24
N ARG A 2 59.11 -1.56 -22.12
CA ARG A 2 58.58 -0.31 -21.51
C ARG A 2 57.43 0.32 -22.31
N ARG A 3 56.24 0.70 -21.82
CA ARG A 3 55.51 0.82 -20.52
C ARG A 3 54.04 1.08 -20.94
N MET A 4 52.97 0.51 -20.38
CA MET A 4 52.31 0.75 -19.07
C MET A 4 51.73 2.17 -18.86
N LEU A 5 50.42 2.22 -18.50
CA LEU A 5 49.60 3.29 -17.85
C LEU A 5 49.06 4.44 -18.75
N CYS A 6 47.83 4.98 -18.63
CA CYS A 6 46.73 5.05 -17.63
C CYS A 6 45.36 5.03 -18.37
N SER A 7 44.24 4.41 -17.96
CA SER A 7 43.43 4.47 -16.74
C SER A 7 42.77 5.82 -16.43
N LEU A 8 41.43 5.80 -16.47
CA LEU A 8 40.39 6.60 -15.77
C LEU A 8 39.47 7.45 -16.67
N GLY A 9 38.16 7.17 -16.55
CA GLY A 9 37.09 7.94 -17.17
C GLY A 9 35.68 7.49 -16.75
N GLY A 10 35.45 7.38 -15.43
CA GLY A 10 34.14 7.58 -14.80
C GLY A 10 32.98 6.66 -15.18
N ALA A 11 32.97 5.43 -14.66
CA ALA A 11 31.71 4.74 -14.42
C ALA A 11 31.04 5.38 -13.21
N ILE A 12 30.03 6.21 -13.45
CA ILE A 12 29.10 6.67 -12.41
C ILE A 12 28.27 5.43 -12.02
N LEU A 13 28.69 4.73 -10.96
CA LEU A 13 27.83 3.82 -10.22
C LEU A 13 26.79 4.70 -9.50
N SER A 14 25.69 5.00 -10.18
CA SER A 14 24.47 5.38 -9.49
C SER A 14 23.96 4.15 -8.77
N LEU A 15 24.35 4.00 -7.50
CA LEU A 15 23.66 3.19 -6.51
C LEU A 15 22.25 3.79 -6.36
N PHE A 16 21.35 3.41 -7.26
CA PHE A 16 19.92 3.51 -6.99
C PHE A 16 19.65 2.44 -5.95
N PHE A 17 19.52 2.85 -4.69
CA PHE A 17 18.74 2.08 -3.73
C PHE A 17 17.35 1.94 -4.35
N ILE A 18 17.07 0.75 -4.87
CA ILE A 18 15.71 0.37 -5.21
C ILE A 18 15.05 0.21 -3.85
N THR A 19 14.44 1.29 -3.34
CA THR A 19 13.53 1.21 -2.21
C THR A 19 12.38 0.35 -2.69
N SER A 20 12.36 -0.88 -2.19
CA SER A 20 11.29 -1.83 -2.37
C SER A 20 10.01 -1.13 -1.90
N THR A 21 9.00 -1.03 -2.76
CA THR A 21 7.76 -0.30 -2.45
C THR A 21 6.83 -1.26 -1.74
N ALA A 22 7.22 -1.68 -0.54
CA ALA A 22 6.29 -2.36 0.34
C ALA A 22 5.06 -1.46 0.53
N LEU A 23 3.89 -2.10 0.59
CA LEU A 23 2.71 -1.47 1.12
C LEU A 23 3.01 -1.17 2.61
N ALA A 24 2.53 -0.06 3.14
CA ALA A 24 2.91 0.32 4.50
C ALA A 24 1.89 -0.22 5.50
N TRP A 25 0.63 0.16 5.34
CA TRP A 25 -0.49 -0.54 5.95
C TRP A 25 -1.32 -1.21 4.85
N GLY A 26 -2.00 -2.29 5.21
CA GLY A 26 -2.94 -2.93 4.31
C GLY A 26 -4.17 -2.05 4.04
N SER A 27 -4.88 -2.36 2.94
CA SER A 27 -6.07 -1.60 2.52
C SER A 27 -7.18 -1.58 3.58
N ALA A 28 -7.35 -2.66 4.36
CA ALA A 28 -8.36 -2.68 5.42
C ALA A 28 -8.00 -1.72 6.55
N THR A 29 -6.72 -1.72 6.94
CA THR A 29 -6.18 -0.82 7.95
C THR A 29 -6.33 0.63 7.52
N HIS A 30 -6.01 0.96 6.26
CA HIS A 30 -6.26 2.30 5.73
C HIS A 30 -7.73 2.70 5.78
N ALA A 31 -8.62 1.84 5.30
CA ALA A 31 -10.05 2.10 5.35
C ALA A 31 -10.56 2.30 6.78
N TYR A 32 -10.07 1.51 7.74
CA TYR A 32 -10.38 1.68 9.16
C TYR A 32 -9.87 3.01 9.71
N ILE A 33 -8.63 3.39 9.44
CA ILE A 33 -8.06 4.69 9.85
C ILE A 33 -8.94 5.83 9.32
N ALA A 34 -9.28 5.83 8.03
CA ALA A 34 -10.15 6.85 7.44
C ALA A 34 -11.55 6.88 8.08
N ASP A 35 -12.14 5.71 8.37
CA ASP A 35 -13.43 5.62 9.04
C ASP A 35 -13.38 6.17 10.47
N GLN A 36 -12.27 5.98 11.20
CA GLN A 36 -12.09 6.53 12.55
C GLN A 36 -11.79 8.03 12.56
N LEU A 37 -11.19 8.57 11.50
CA LEU A 37 -10.99 10.02 11.35
C LEU A 37 -12.33 10.75 11.16
N ASP A 38 -13.35 10.08 10.56
CA ASP A 38 -14.74 10.52 10.33
C ASP A 38 -14.92 12.03 10.07
N LYS A 39 -14.04 12.63 9.25
CA LYS A 39 -14.04 14.08 9.02
C LYS A 39 -15.38 14.53 8.43
N LYS A 40 -15.89 13.78 7.45
CA LYS A 40 -17.02 14.27 6.65
C LYS A 40 -18.40 13.69 6.92
N ARG A 41 -18.56 12.67 7.79
CA ARG A 41 -19.82 11.98 8.14
C ARG A 41 -20.66 11.49 6.94
N GLY A 42 -21.37 10.38 7.14
CA GLY A 42 -22.33 9.88 6.14
C GLY A 42 -21.69 9.55 4.79
N SER A 43 -22.34 9.93 3.67
CA SER A 43 -21.90 9.52 2.32
C SER A 43 -20.51 10.01 1.91
N LYS A 44 -19.96 11.02 2.59
CA LYS A 44 -18.63 11.55 2.30
C LYS A 44 -17.52 10.73 2.98
N ASN A 45 -17.80 10.10 4.13
CA ASN A 45 -16.88 9.16 4.76
C ASN A 45 -16.59 7.98 3.80
N SER A 46 -17.61 7.46 3.10
CA SER A 46 -17.39 6.43 2.06
C SER A 46 -16.48 6.91 0.90
N LEU A 47 -16.39 8.21 0.63
CA LEU A 47 -15.43 8.71 -0.36
C LEU A 47 -14.01 8.77 0.22
N GLU A 48 -13.87 9.21 1.46
CA GLU A 48 -12.61 9.20 2.22
C GLU A 48 -12.04 7.78 2.31
N MET A 49 -12.83 6.83 2.82
CA MET A 49 -12.43 5.43 2.93
C MET A 49 -11.99 4.81 1.60
N TYR A 50 -12.68 5.09 0.49
CA TYR A 50 -12.22 4.57 -0.81
C TYR A 50 -10.91 5.23 -1.24
N SER A 51 -10.86 6.57 -1.12
CA SER A 51 -9.74 7.34 -1.61
C SER A 51 -8.47 7.16 -0.78
N THR A 52 -8.58 6.81 0.51
CA THR A 52 -7.40 6.56 1.33
C THR A 52 -6.62 5.39 0.80
N MET A 53 -7.24 4.30 0.35
CA MET A 53 -6.54 3.13 -0.19
C MET A 53 -5.92 3.37 -1.59
N ALA A 54 -6.30 4.45 -2.26
CA ALA A 54 -5.96 4.68 -3.67
C ALA A 54 -4.51 5.11 -3.97
N PRO A 55 -3.67 5.61 -3.04
CA PRO A 55 -2.25 5.82 -3.31
C PRO A 55 -1.54 4.56 -3.82
N ASP A 56 -2.02 3.37 -3.45
CA ASP A 56 -1.48 2.07 -3.88
C ASP A 56 -1.97 1.59 -5.23
N LEU A 57 -2.84 2.32 -5.93
CA LEU A 57 -3.44 1.85 -7.19
C LEU A 57 -2.40 1.49 -8.27
N PHE A 58 -1.19 2.04 -8.19
CA PHE A 58 -0.09 1.73 -9.11
C PHE A 58 0.82 0.59 -8.64
N ASN A 59 0.76 0.20 -7.36
CA ASN A 59 1.62 -0.86 -6.79
C ASN A 59 1.31 -2.23 -7.41
N TYR A 60 0.11 -2.41 -7.94
CA TYR A 60 -0.33 -3.61 -8.65
C TYR A 60 0.09 -3.66 -10.13
N GLN A 61 0.80 -2.65 -10.65
CA GLN A 61 1.33 -2.65 -12.02
C GLN A 61 2.69 -3.34 -12.09
N PHE A 62 2.73 -4.62 -11.72
CA PHE A 62 3.97 -5.40 -11.76
C PHE A 62 4.59 -5.40 -13.16
N GLY A 63 5.92 -5.30 -13.20
CA GLY A 63 6.68 -5.22 -14.46
C GLY A 63 6.65 -3.85 -15.15
N SER A 64 5.94 -2.86 -14.61
CA SER A 64 6.07 -1.49 -15.08
C SER A 64 7.48 -0.97 -14.81
N PRO A 65 8.23 -0.49 -15.82
CA PRO A 65 9.56 0.10 -15.61
C PRO A 65 9.51 1.42 -14.82
N PHE A 66 8.31 1.89 -14.49
CA PHE A 66 8.06 3.16 -13.81
C PHE A 66 7.44 2.97 -12.43
N GLY A 67 7.35 1.75 -11.89
CA GLY A 67 6.69 1.46 -10.60
C GLY A 67 7.13 2.40 -9.48
N SER A 68 8.44 2.56 -9.26
CA SER A 68 8.99 3.48 -8.25
C SER A 68 8.61 4.94 -8.51
N ASN A 69 8.59 5.38 -9.77
CA ASN A 69 8.19 6.73 -10.12
C ASN A 69 6.69 6.98 -9.88
N LEU A 70 5.85 5.98 -10.15
CA LEU A 70 4.42 6.03 -9.87
C LEU A 70 4.17 6.09 -8.37
N TYR A 71 4.89 5.29 -7.58
CA TYR A 71 4.87 5.33 -6.12
C TYR A 71 5.23 6.72 -5.59
N LEU A 72 6.32 7.32 -6.10
CA LEU A 72 6.73 8.68 -5.70
C LEU A 72 5.62 9.72 -5.93
N GLN A 73 4.85 9.58 -7.00
CA GLN A 73 3.75 10.50 -7.29
C GLN A 73 2.63 10.40 -6.25
N THR A 74 2.27 9.18 -5.86
CA THR A 74 1.15 8.96 -4.94
C THR A 74 1.53 9.08 -3.47
N HIS A 75 2.77 8.80 -3.09
CA HIS A 75 3.22 8.76 -1.69
C HIS A 75 4.08 9.95 -1.25
N PHE A 76 4.67 10.70 -2.18
CA PHE A 76 5.47 11.91 -1.87
C PHE A 76 4.93 13.19 -2.51
N LYS A 77 4.21 13.08 -3.63
CA LYS A 77 3.51 14.21 -4.27
C LYS A 77 1.99 14.19 -4.06
N PHE A 78 1.52 13.49 -3.03
CA PHE A 78 0.11 13.32 -2.68
C PHE A 78 -0.67 14.64 -2.57
N MET A 79 -0.03 15.72 -2.11
CA MET A 79 -0.66 17.04 -1.98
C MET A 79 -1.20 17.60 -3.30
N ASN A 80 -0.70 17.12 -4.44
CA ASN A 80 -1.24 17.48 -5.76
C ASN A 80 -2.74 17.19 -5.89
N VAL A 81 -3.25 16.15 -5.20
CA VAL A 81 -4.67 15.82 -5.18
C VAL A 81 -5.48 16.86 -4.40
N SER A 82 -4.95 17.31 -3.26
CA SER A 82 -5.57 18.35 -2.42
C SER A 82 -5.63 19.70 -3.11
N ASP A 83 -4.53 20.11 -3.72
CA ASP A 83 -4.42 21.40 -4.41
C ASP A 83 -5.42 21.54 -5.57
N ARG A 84 -5.92 20.42 -6.11
CA ARG A 84 -6.84 20.37 -7.25
C ARG A 84 -8.27 20.02 -6.85
N ALA A 85 -8.53 19.73 -5.56
CA ALA A 85 -9.85 19.40 -5.06
C ALA A 85 -10.71 20.67 -4.90
N GLN A 86 -11.79 20.79 -5.68
CA GLN A 86 -12.60 22.01 -5.74
C GLN A 86 -13.96 21.86 -5.08
N THR A 87 -14.58 20.68 -5.20
CA THR A 87 -15.93 20.43 -4.67
C THR A 87 -15.89 19.72 -3.33
N GLY A 88 -16.96 19.81 -2.53
CA GLY A 88 -17.03 19.11 -1.24
C GLY A 88 -16.84 17.59 -1.33
N ARG A 89 -17.19 16.96 -2.46
CA ARG A 89 -16.90 15.52 -2.72
C ARG A 89 -15.43 15.28 -3.03
N GLN A 90 -14.82 16.14 -3.85
CA GLN A 90 -13.39 16.05 -4.15
C GLN A 90 -12.52 16.33 -2.92
N LYS A 91 -12.94 17.25 -2.04
CA LYS A 91 -12.25 17.52 -0.79
C LYS A 91 -12.28 16.31 0.16
N ALA A 92 -13.41 15.62 0.27
CA ALA A 92 -13.49 14.35 1.01
C ALA A 92 -12.54 13.29 0.40
N MET A 93 -12.60 13.08 -0.92
CA MET A 93 -11.68 12.16 -1.60
C MET A 93 -10.21 12.57 -1.44
N SER A 94 -9.92 13.86 -1.41
CA SER A 94 -8.56 14.31 -1.18
C SER A 94 -8.12 14.05 0.26
N ALA A 95 -8.99 14.26 1.25
CA ALA A 95 -8.66 14.05 2.66
C ALA A 95 -8.30 12.59 2.93
N GLY A 96 -9.05 11.64 2.35
CA GLY A 96 -8.65 10.24 2.40
C GLY A 96 -7.35 9.99 1.63
N PHE A 97 -7.23 10.44 0.38
CA PHE A 97 -6.02 10.19 -0.42
C PHE A 97 -4.74 10.67 0.26
N VAL A 98 -4.74 11.88 0.82
CA VAL A 98 -3.55 12.45 1.47
C VAL A 98 -3.29 11.88 2.86
N SER A 99 -4.24 11.19 3.50
CA SER A 99 -3.99 10.56 4.80
C SER A 99 -3.10 9.33 4.70
N GLN A 100 -2.97 8.73 3.52
CA GLN A 100 -2.06 7.63 3.22
C GLN A 100 -0.86 8.17 2.42
N ASN A 101 0.25 8.45 3.12
CA ASN A 101 1.50 8.88 2.50
C ASN A 101 2.71 8.56 3.38
N ASP A 102 3.88 8.48 2.74
CA ASP A 102 5.13 8.01 3.36
C ASP A 102 5.89 9.11 4.12
N LEU A 103 5.45 10.38 4.03
CA LEU A 103 6.09 11.50 4.72
C LEU A 103 5.57 11.74 6.14
N TRP A 104 4.25 11.76 6.31
CA TRP A 104 3.59 12.02 7.60
C TRP A 104 2.29 11.26 7.79
N GLY A 105 1.77 10.64 6.73
CA GLY A 105 0.51 9.90 6.74
C GLY A 105 0.61 8.56 7.44
N ALA A 106 -0.41 7.73 7.21
CA ALA A 106 -0.47 6.39 7.78
C ALA A 106 0.80 5.58 7.43
N ASP A 107 1.28 5.65 6.19
CA ASP A 107 2.46 4.88 5.74
C ASP A 107 3.73 5.28 6.46
N SER A 108 3.88 6.56 6.76
CA SER A 108 5.02 7.05 7.56
C SER A 108 5.11 6.33 8.92
N THR A 109 3.98 5.99 9.54
CA THR A 109 3.98 5.24 10.81
C THR A 109 4.35 3.78 10.65
N ALA A 110 3.94 3.16 9.53
CA ALA A 110 4.25 1.77 9.22
C ALA A 110 5.70 1.56 8.76
N HIS A 111 6.29 2.53 8.05
CA HIS A 111 7.63 2.42 7.48
C HIS A 111 8.74 3.10 8.27
N HIS A 112 8.47 4.28 8.84
CA HIS A 112 9.56 5.14 9.32
C HIS A 112 9.51 5.43 10.80
N ALA A 113 8.32 5.55 11.37
CA ALA A 113 8.18 5.99 12.74
C ALA A 113 6.94 5.40 13.41
N SER A 114 7.08 4.23 14.00
CA SER A 114 6.03 3.61 14.80
C SER A 114 5.61 4.52 15.96
N ARG A 115 4.41 4.30 16.47
CA ARG A 115 3.78 5.08 17.54
C ARG A 115 3.91 4.40 18.90
N THR A 116 4.18 3.10 18.91
CA THR A 116 4.25 2.28 20.12
C THR A 116 5.57 1.53 20.31
N LEU A 117 6.37 1.39 19.26
CA LEU A 117 7.69 0.75 19.29
C LEU A 117 8.79 1.82 19.28
N SER A 118 9.87 1.58 18.53
CA SER A 118 10.92 2.57 18.31
C SER A 118 10.43 3.68 17.37
N PRO A 119 10.57 4.97 17.71
CA PRO A 119 10.20 6.05 16.81
C PRO A 119 11.17 6.21 15.62
N ALA A 120 12.27 5.46 15.59
CA ALA A 120 13.25 5.48 14.50
C ALA A 120 12.99 4.42 13.42
N GLU A 121 12.01 3.54 13.63
CA GLU A 121 11.62 2.50 12.68
C GLU A 121 10.09 2.44 12.59
N GLY A 122 9.57 2.04 11.44
CA GLY A 122 8.14 1.83 11.25
C GLY A 122 7.64 0.52 11.85
N TYR A 123 6.36 0.50 12.21
CA TYR A 123 5.75 -0.67 12.84
C TYR A 123 5.83 -1.93 11.96
N VAL A 124 5.46 -1.82 10.68
CA VAL A 124 5.47 -2.96 9.75
C VAL A 124 6.89 -3.42 9.47
N VAL A 125 7.84 -2.50 9.31
CA VAL A 125 9.27 -2.83 9.15
C VAL A 125 9.79 -3.64 10.35
N THR A 126 9.54 -3.16 11.57
CA THR A 126 9.99 -3.86 12.78
C THR A 126 9.32 -5.23 12.90
N LYS A 127 8.02 -5.35 12.65
CA LYS A 127 7.29 -6.63 12.73
C LYS A 127 7.71 -7.61 11.63
N ALA A 128 7.98 -7.13 10.42
CA ALA A 128 8.44 -7.94 9.30
C ALA A 128 9.83 -8.52 9.59
N ALA A 129 10.73 -7.73 10.17
CA ALA A 129 12.06 -8.20 10.57
C ALA A 129 11.98 -9.29 11.66
N VAL A 130 11.07 -9.14 12.63
CA VAL A 130 10.85 -10.18 13.66
C VAL A 130 10.28 -11.44 13.03
N LEU A 131 9.26 -11.32 12.16
CA LEU A 131 8.67 -12.46 11.46
C LEU A 131 9.72 -13.20 10.61
N ALA A 132 10.57 -12.47 9.89
CA ALA A 132 11.64 -13.03 9.08
C ALA A 132 12.68 -13.83 9.90
N ALA A 133 12.97 -13.37 11.12
CA ALA A 133 13.89 -14.05 12.02
C ALA A 133 13.28 -15.31 12.65
N GLU A 134 12.00 -15.27 13.01
CA GLU A 134 11.29 -16.38 13.65
C GLU A 134 10.83 -17.47 12.66
N ALA A 135 10.51 -17.07 11.44
CA ALA A 135 9.88 -17.89 10.42
C ALA A 135 10.53 -17.66 9.03
N PRO A 136 11.82 -17.99 8.85
CA PRO A 136 12.49 -17.78 7.57
C PRO A 136 11.81 -18.56 6.44
N LEU A 137 11.52 -17.88 5.33
CA LEU A 137 11.03 -18.48 4.10
C LEU A 137 11.96 -19.60 3.64
N PRO A 138 11.44 -20.71 3.06
CA PRO A 138 12.27 -21.83 2.64
C PRO A 138 13.35 -21.40 1.63
N ALA A 139 14.62 -21.63 1.97
CA ALA A 139 15.76 -21.27 1.10
C ALA A 139 15.67 -21.88 -0.32
N GLY A 140 15.01 -23.03 -0.45
CA GLY A 140 14.77 -23.70 -1.74
C GLY A 140 13.88 -22.93 -2.72
N LEU A 141 13.19 -21.87 -2.27
CA LEU A 141 12.40 -20.99 -3.15
C LEU A 141 13.27 -20.05 -3.99
N GLY A 142 14.54 -19.84 -3.61
CA GLY A 142 15.45 -18.97 -4.35
C GLY A 142 15.01 -17.49 -4.40
N ILE A 143 14.21 -17.05 -3.42
CA ILE A 143 13.73 -15.66 -3.33
C ILE A 143 14.90 -14.74 -2.94
N PRO A 144 15.22 -13.70 -3.73
CA PRO A 144 16.21 -12.69 -3.38
C PRO A 144 15.88 -11.99 -2.05
N ALA A 145 16.89 -11.54 -1.32
CA ALA A 145 16.69 -10.93 0.01
C ALA A 145 15.74 -9.72 -0.01
N ASP A 146 15.90 -8.82 -0.98
CA ASP A 146 15.04 -7.65 -1.16
C ASP A 146 13.58 -8.02 -1.46
N ALA A 147 13.36 -9.12 -2.21
CA ALA A 147 12.02 -9.63 -2.46
C ALA A 147 11.43 -10.35 -1.24
N ALA A 148 12.27 -11.03 -0.44
CA ALA A 148 11.83 -11.65 0.81
C ALA A 148 11.39 -10.59 1.82
N ASP A 149 12.12 -9.48 1.93
CA ASP A 149 11.76 -8.35 2.79
C ASP A 149 10.37 -7.80 2.43
N GLU A 150 10.09 -7.57 1.14
CA GLU A 150 8.74 -7.15 0.69
C GLU A 150 7.65 -8.17 1.03
N LEU A 151 7.93 -9.47 0.89
CA LEU A 151 6.95 -10.51 1.23
C LEU A 151 6.59 -10.48 2.73
N TYR A 152 7.56 -10.29 3.62
CA TYR A 152 7.28 -10.20 5.05
C TYR A 152 6.48 -8.95 5.42
N HIS A 153 6.69 -7.81 4.75
CA HIS A 153 5.83 -6.64 4.93
C HIS A 153 4.38 -7.00 4.57
N VAL A 154 4.17 -7.58 3.39
CA VAL A 154 2.84 -7.98 2.92
C VAL A 154 2.17 -8.99 3.87
N PHE A 155 2.91 -9.94 4.45
CA PHE A 155 2.35 -10.88 5.45
C PHE A 155 1.94 -10.16 6.73
N VAL A 156 2.77 -9.24 7.23
CA VAL A 156 2.46 -8.43 8.41
C VAL A 156 1.21 -7.59 8.17
N GLU A 157 1.13 -6.90 7.04
CA GLU A 157 -0.01 -6.06 6.69
C GLU A 157 -1.30 -6.86 6.53
N ALA A 158 -1.26 -8.00 5.82
CA ALA A 158 -2.40 -8.88 5.69
C ALA A 158 -2.86 -9.41 7.06
N GLY A 159 -1.92 -9.76 7.94
CA GLY A 159 -2.22 -10.14 9.32
C GLY A 159 -2.89 -9.01 10.10
N VAL A 160 -2.40 -7.77 9.98
CA VAL A 160 -3.01 -6.61 10.63
C VAL A 160 -4.38 -6.28 10.04
N ASP A 161 -4.61 -6.46 8.74
CA ASP A 161 -5.92 -6.26 8.11
C ASP A 161 -6.97 -7.23 8.67
N VAL A 162 -6.61 -8.50 8.86
CA VAL A 162 -7.49 -9.49 9.52
C VAL A 162 -7.75 -9.11 10.98
N LEU A 163 -6.73 -8.65 11.71
CA LEU A 163 -6.90 -8.18 13.09
C LEU A 163 -7.77 -6.92 13.16
N THR A 164 -7.63 -5.99 12.23
CA THR A 164 -8.41 -4.75 12.17
C THR A 164 -9.89 -5.03 11.92
N LYS A 165 -10.20 -6.04 11.11
CA LYS A 165 -11.57 -6.55 10.96
C LYS A 165 -12.18 -7.03 12.30
N ARG A 166 -11.38 -7.49 13.28
CA ARG A 166 -11.92 -7.82 14.61
C ARG A 166 -12.39 -6.58 15.38
N LEU A 167 -11.76 -5.42 15.13
CA LEU A 167 -12.16 -4.13 15.70
C LEU A 167 -13.44 -3.61 15.05
N ASP A 168 -13.59 -3.82 13.74
CA ASP A 168 -14.78 -3.49 12.97
C ASP A 168 -15.24 -4.66 12.09
N PRO A 169 -16.15 -5.52 12.59
CA PRO A 169 -16.66 -6.66 11.83
C PRO A 169 -17.40 -6.29 10.53
N LEU A 170 -17.76 -5.01 10.33
CA LEU A 170 -18.40 -4.52 9.11
C LEU A 170 -17.40 -3.90 8.12
N LEU A 171 -16.10 -3.88 8.44
CA LEU A 171 -15.06 -3.22 7.64
C LEU A 171 -15.07 -3.69 6.18
N GLY A 172 -15.15 -5.00 5.93
CA GLY A 172 -15.26 -5.54 4.57
C GLY A 172 -16.46 -4.98 3.79
N GLN A 173 -17.63 -4.89 4.44
CA GLN A 173 -18.81 -4.29 3.83
C GLN A 173 -18.63 -2.79 3.58
N LYS A 174 -17.96 -2.06 4.48
CA LYS A 174 -17.67 -0.64 4.30
C LYS A 174 -16.73 -0.41 3.13
N ILE A 175 -15.69 -1.22 2.96
CA ILE A 175 -14.76 -1.19 1.82
C ILE A 175 -15.49 -1.47 0.51
N THR A 176 -16.31 -2.53 0.45
CA THR A 176 -17.10 -2.83 -0.75
C THR A 176 -18.04 -1.67 -1.09
N ARG A 177 -18.74 -1.11 -0.10
CA ARG A 177 -19.66 0.01 -0.31
C ARG A 177 -18.94 1.29 -0.71
N SER A 178 -17.77 1.60 -0.13
CA SER A 178 -16.97 2.77 -0.48
C SER A 178 -16.51 2.70 -1.94
N ALA A 179 -15.99 1.54 -2.36
CA ALA A 179 -15.59 1.29 -3.75
C ALA A 179 -16.79 1.33 -4.71
N LEU A 180 -17.97 0.84 -4.32
CA LEU A 180 -19.18 0.96 -5.14
C LEU A 180 -19.66 2.42 -5.25
N ALA A 181 -19.64 3.18 -4.15
CA ALA A 181 -20.10 4.56 -4.05
C ALA A 181 -19.13 5.60 -4.66
N ARG A 182 -17.88 5.21 -4.93
CA ARG A 182 -16.87 5.98 -5.66
C ARG A 182 -17.51 6.69 -6.86
N SER A 183 -17.20 7.97 -7.05
CA SER A 183 -17.74 8.80 -8.15
C SER A 183 -16.74 9.02 -9.27
N TRP A 184 -17.20 9.28 -10.50
CA TRP A 184 -16.32 9.61 -11.63
C TRP A 184 -15.42 10.83 -11.36
N GLY A 185 -15.80 11.70 -10.42
CA GLY A 185 -14.97 12.83 -10.02
C GLY A 185 -13.59 12.45 -9.48
N PHE A 186 -13.39 11.21 -9.00
CA PHE A 186 -12.11 10.77 -8.45
C PHE A 186 -11.04 10.50 -9.51
N PRO A 187 -11.24 9.62 -10.52
CA PRO A 187 -10.25 9.43 -11.58
C PRO A 187 -9.97 10.72 -12.36
N TYR A 188 -10.95 11.63 -12.51
CA TYR A 188 -10.69 12.97 -13.06
C TYR A 188 -9.81 13.82 -12.14
N LEU A 189 -10.00 13.76 -10.82
CA LEU A 189 -9.14 14.45 -9.86
C LEU A 189 -7.70 13.93 -9.94
N LEU A 190 -7.52 12.61 -9.94
CA LEU A 190 -6.20 11.97 -10.10
C LEU A 190 -5.55 12.34 -11.43
N SER A 191 -6.30 12.35 -12.54
CA SER A 191 -5.76 12.79 -13.82
C SER A 191 -5.31 14.25 -13.80
N ARG A 192 -6.07 15.16 -13.19
CA ARG A 192 -5.63 16.56 -13.06
C ARG A 192 -4.37 16.66 -12.18
N ALA A 193 -4.26 15.81 -11.16
CA ALA A 193 -3.11 15.76 -10.24
C ALA A 193 -1.84 15.28 -10.93
N TYR A 194 -1.92 14.20 -11.72
CA TYR A 194 -0.72 13.46 -12.10
C TYR A 194 -0.51 13.30 -13.61
N ALA A 195 -1.49 13.53 -14.49
CA ALA A 195 -1.32 13.19 -15.91
C ALA A 195 -0.18 13.94 -16.59
N ALA A 196 0.04 15.23 -16.24
CA ALA A 196 1.14 16.02 -16.78
C ALA A 196 2.50 15.48 -16.33
N ASP A 197 2.66 15.22 -15.03
CA ASP A 197 3.88 14.65 -14.46
C ASP A 197 4.16 13.24 -14.99
N LEU A 198 3.12 12.44 -15.25
CA LEU A 198 3.23 11.07 -15.75
C LEU A 198 3.39 10.99 -17.27
N ALA A 199 3.23 12.09 -18.00
CA ALA A 199 3.34 12.11 -19.46
C ALA A 199 4.72 11.63 -19.94
N VAL A 200 5.79 11.86 -19.17
CA VAL A 200 7.15 11.38 -19.50
C VAL A 200 7.26 9.85 -19.56
N TYR A 201 6.41 9.13 -18.83
CA TYR A 201 6.42 7.67 -18.75
C TYR A 201 5.49 7.03 -19.79
N TYR A 202 4.35 7.68 -20.06
CA TYR A 202 3.34 7.20 -20.99
C TYR A 202 3.42 7.84 -22.39
N GLY A 203 4.38 8.74 -22.61
CA GLY A 203 4.65 9.44 -23.86
C GLY A 203 3.83 10.72 -24.08
N THR A 204 2.58 10.78 -23.61
CA THR A 204 1.74 12.00 -23.68
C THR A 204 0.84 12.12 -22.46
N GLU A 205 0.33 13.33 -22.18
CA GLU A 205 -0.65 13.53 -21.10
C GLU A 205 -1.95 12.76 -21.34
N ASP A 206 -2.41 12.60 -22.58
CA ASP A 206 -3.61 11.81 -22.88
C ASP A 206 -3.42 10.32 -22.57
N LEU A 207 -2.24 9.77 -22.93
CA LEU A 207 -1.91 8.38 -22.60
C LEU A 207 -1.75 8.18 -21.09
N ALA A 208 -1.12 9.13 -20.38
CA ALA A 208 -1.03 9.11 -18.92
C ALA A 208 -2.41 9.16 -18.26
N ARG A 209 -3.32 10.02 -18.76
CA ARG A 209 -4.71 10.07 -18.30
C ARG A 209 -5.41 8.72 -18.49
N ARG A 210 -5.28 8.09 -19.66
CA ARG A 210 -5.86 6.75 -19.90
C ARG A 210 -5.29 5.70 -18.95
N ALA A 211 -3.99 5.74 -18.68
CA ALA A 211 -3.34 4.84 -17.74
C ALA A 211 -3.85 5.02 -16.30
N ILE A 212 -4.00 6.27 -15.83
CA ILE A 212 -4.59 6.58 -14.51
C ILE A 212 -6.01 6.02 -14.40
N PHE A 213 -6.84 6.22 -15.43
CA PHE A 213 -8.22 5.71 -15.46
C PHE A 213 -8.27 4.17 -15.45
N ALA A 214 -7.39 3.52 -16.21
CA ALA A 214 -7.32 2.07 -16.24
C ALA A 214 -6.85 1.50 -14.89
N ALA A 215 -5.83 2.12 -14.28
CA ALA A 215 -5.30 1.74 -12.97
C ALA A 215 -6.37 1.88 -11.87
N GLU A 216 -7.05 3.02 -11.79
CA GLU A 216 -8.14 3.23 -10.83
C GLU A 216 -9.30 2.25 -11.06
N ALA A 217 -9.70 2.01 -12.31
CA ALA A 217 -10.78 1.08 -12.61
C ALA A 217 -10.46 -0.36 -12.20
N ASN A 218 -9.19 -0.80 -12.35
CA ASN A 218 -8.75 -2.10 -11.88
C ASN A 218 -8.66 -2.15 -10.36
N PHE A 219 -8.03 -1.14 -9.73
CA PHE A 219 -7.93 -1.03 -8.29
C PHE A 219 -9.32 -1.04 -7.61
N ARG A 220 -10.30 -0.34 -8.18
CA ARG A 220 -11.69 -0.36 -7.71
C ARG A 220 -12.28 -1.77 -7.68
N LYS A 221 -12.02 -2.60 -8.71
CA LYS A 221 -12.50 -3.99 -8.74
C LYS A 221 -11.81 -4.82 -7.65
N MET A 222 -10.50 -4.65 -7.48
CA MET A 222 -9.75 -5.31 -6.42
C MET A 222 -10.32 -4.96 -5.05
N MET A 223 -10.54 -3.69 -4.74
CA MET A 223 -11.13 -3.26 -3.46
C MET A 223 -12.54 -3.81 -3.23
N ILE A 224 -13.35 -3.99 -4.28
CA ILE A 224 -14.67 -4.64 -4.15
C ILE A 224 -14.50 -6.10 -3.72
N LEU A 225 -13.62 -6.86 -4.39
CA LEU A 225 -13.36 -8.27 -4.09
C LEU A 225 -12.70 -8.43 -2.71
N TYR A 226 -11.73 -7.58 -2.39
CA TYR A 226 -11.05 -7.51 -1.11
C TYR A 226 -12.04 -7.28 0.04
N GLY A 227 -12.96 -6.32 -0.10
CA GLY A 227 -14.02 -6.09 0.88
C GLY A 227 -14.98 -7.28 1.04
N VAL A 228 -15.28 -8.00 -0.04
CA VAL A 228 -16.10 -9.24 0.01
C VAL A 228 -15.37 -10.36 0.76
N ALA A 229 -14.06 -10.51 0.56
CA ALA A 229 -13.23 -11.48 1.27
C ALA A 229 -13.16 -11.17 2.78
N LEU A 230 -12.96 -9.89 3.13
CA LEU A 230 -12.97 -9.42 4.52
C LEU A 230 -14.35 -9.54 5.19
N ALA A 231 -15.44 -9.58 4.42
CA ALA A 231 -16.78 -9.74 4.98
C ALA A 231 -17.13 -11.20 5.36
N GLN A 232 -16.28 -12.17 5.03
CA GLN A 232 -16.48 -13.58 5.41
C GLN A 232 -16.15 -13.83 6.88
N ASP A 233 -16.23 -15.08 7.36
CA ASP A 233 -15.61 -15.45 8.63
C ASP A 233 -14.08 -15.36 8.55
N GLU A 234 -13.39 -15.35 9.69
CA GLU A 234 -11.94 -15.14 9.74
C GLU A 234 -11.14 -16.21 8.99
N ALA A 235 -11.50 -17.49 9.12
CA ALA A 235 -10.78 -18.57 8.43
C ALA A 235 -10.93 -18.41 6.92
N THR A 236 -12.15 -18.17 6.43
CA THR A 236 -12.40 -17.92 5.01
C THR A 236 -11.71 -16.65 4.52
N THR A 237 -11.65 -15.58 5.33
CA THR A 237 -10.89 -14.37 5.00
C THR A 237 -9.41 -14.70 4.78
N ILE A 238 -8.75 -15.42 5.69
CA ILE A 238 -7.34 -15.79 5.55
C ILE A 238 -7.11 -16.58 4.25
N GLU A 239 -7.97 -17.56 3.96
CA GLU A 239 -7.83 -18.38 2.75
C GLU A 239 -7.99 -17.57 1.46
N LEU A 240 -8.93 -16.62 1.42
CA LEU A 240 -9.13 -15.74 0.26
C LEU A 240 -8.00 -14.71 0.10
N LEU A 241 -7.48 -14.17 1.21
CA LEU A 241 -6.32 -13.28 1.17
C LEU A 241 -5.07 -14.02 0.70
N ALA A 242 -4.86 -15.27 1.17
CA ALA A 242 -3.75 -16.09 0.71
C ALA A 242 -3.83 -16.40 -0.79
N GLU A 243 -5.03 -16.63 -1.32
CA GLU A 243 -5.26 -16.83 -2.76
C GLU A 243 -4.94 -15.57 -3.57
N GLU A 244 -5.41 -14.40 -3.14
CA GLU A 244 -5.08 -13.13 -3.80
C GLU A 244 -3.58 -12.84 -3.76
N LEU A 245 -2.93 -13.02 -2.61
CA LEU A 245 -1.50 -12.83 -2.46
C LEU A 245 -0.69 -13.84 -3.28
N ALA A 246 -1.18 -15.06 -3.50
CA ALA A 246 -0.53 -16.03 -4.38
C ALA A 246 -0.52 -15.56 -5.85
N ASP A 247 -1.61 -14.93 -6.33
CA ASP A 247 -1.66 -14.30 -7.65
C ASP A 247 -0.68 -13.12 -7.76
N LEU A 248 -0.62 -12.28 -6.73
CA LEU A 248 0.31 -11.15 -6.70
C LEU A 248 1.77 -11.62 -6.63
N ALA A 249 2.04 -12.68 -5.87
CA ALA A 249 3.38 -13.26 -5.76
C ALA A 249 3.90 -13.74 -7.11
N GLU A 250 3.06 -14.32 -7.97
CA GLU A 250 3.46 -14.71 -9.33
C GLU A 250 3.88 -13.50 -10.15
N GLY A 251 3.06 -12.44 -10.17
CA GLY A 251 3.36 -11.19 -10.87
C GLY A 251 4.61 -10.49 -10.34
N PHE A 252 4.88 -10.60 -9.03
CA PHE A 252 6.01 -9.97 -8.36
C PHE A 252 7.32 -10.74 -8.53
N LEU A 253 7.30 -12.07 -8.39
CA LEU A 253 8.48 -12.91 -8.33
C LEU A 253 8.93 -13.43 -9.70
N ALA A 254 8.02 -13.65 -10.65
CA ALA A 254 8.37 -14.15 -11.98
C ALA A 254 9.31 -13.20 -12.76
N PRO A 255 9.12 -11.86 -12.77
CA PRO A 255 10.06 -10.93 -13.41
C PRO A 255 11.46 -10.94 -12.79
N ARG A 256 11.60 -11.44 -11.56
CA ARG A 256 12.88 -11.59 -10.84
C ARG A 256 13.54 -12.96 -11.08
N GLY A 257 12.97 -13.80 -11.94
CA GLY A 257 13.49 -15.12 -12.26
C GLY A 257 13.26 -16.17 -11.18
N VAL A 258 12.35 -15.91 -10.23
CA VAL A 258 11.98 -16.85 -9.17
C VAL A 258 10.86 -17.74 -9.69
N ALA A 259 11.11 -19.05 -9.76
CA ALA A 259 10.10 -20.04 -10.08
C ALA A 259 9.29 -20.38 -8.82
N LEU A 260 7.99 -20.09 -8.86
CA LEU A 260 7.11 -20.46 -7.76
C LEU A 260 6.87 -21.98 -7.71
N PRO A 261 6.73 -22.57 -6.50
CA PRO A 261 6.24 -23.93 -6.35
C PRO A 261 4.78 -24.03 -6.83
N PRO A 262 4.18 -25.24 -6.85
CA PRO A 262 2.75 -25.39 -7.15
C PRO A 262 1.90 -24.44 -6.33
N ARG A 263 0.82 -23.93 -6.92
CA ARG A 263 -0.02 -22.87 -6.34
C ARG A 263 -0.50 -23.23 -4.93
N GLU A 264 -0.86 -24.49 -4.71
CA GLU A 264 -1.32 -24.99 -3.40
C GLU A 264 -0.25 -24.86 -2.32
N VAL A 265 1.03 -24.97 -2.68
CA VAL A 265 2.15 -24.78 -1.76
C VAL A 265 2.37 -23.30 -1.47
N VAL A 266 2.28 -22.44 -2.49
CA VAL A 266 2.36 -20.98 -2.31
C VAL A 266 1.25 -20.51 -1.38
N HIS A 267 0.01 -20.93 -1.64
CA HIS A 267 -1.16 -20.64 -0.82
C HIS A 267 -0.97 -21.07 0.64
N GLN A 268 -0.51 -22.31 0.88
CA GLN A 268 -0.24 -22.82 2.23
C GLN A 268 0.82 -22.01 2.98
N ILE A 269 1.91 -21.62 2.30
CA ILE A 269 2.95 -20.77 2.89
C ILE A 269 2.34 -19.42 3.29
N ILE A 270 1.62 -18.77 2.38
CA ILE A 270 1.05 -17.45 2.65
C ILE A 270 0.00 -17.52 3.77
N SER A 271 -0.90 -18.51 3.77
CA SER A 271 -1.91 -18.68 4.83
C SER A 271 -1.25 -18.87 6.20
N LEU A 272 -0.15 -19.64 6.27
CA LEU A 272 0.62 -19.82 7.49
C LEU A 272 1.31 -18.53 7.94
N GLU A 273 1.93 -17.78 7.02
CA GLU A 273 2.62 -16.53 7.35
C GLU A 273 1.67 -15.41 7.77
N ILE A 274 0.46 -15.33 7.18
CA ILE A 274 -0.60 -14.44 7.66
C ILE A 274 -0.96 -14.77 9.12
N GLN A 275 -1.14 -16.05 9.45
CA GLN A 275 -1.48 -16.46 10.82
C GLN A 275 -0.36 -16.15 11.81
N ARG A 276 0.91 -16.33 11.41
CA ARG A 276 2.08 -15.94 12.22
C ARG A 276 2.14 -14.44 12.43
N ALA A 277 1.95 -13.65 11.38
CA ALA A 277 1.85 -12.20 11.45
C ALA A 277 0.73 -11.73 12.38
N MET A 278 -0.46 -12.35 12.30
CA MET A 278 -1.57 -12.08 13.22
C MET A 278 -1.17 -12.34 14.68
N ALA A 279 -0.54 -13.49 14.97
CA ALA A 279 -0.10 -13.81 16.33
C ALA A 279 0.96 -12.82 16.84
N LEU A 280 1.89 -12.42 15.99
CA LEU A 280 2.97 -11.47 16.29
C LEU A 280 2.46 -10.04 16.54
N CYS A 281 1.42 -9.62 15.82
CA CYS A 281 0.87 -8.26 15.88
C CYS A 281 -0.28 -8.10 16.88
N ALA A 282 -0.99 -9.18 17.22
CA ALA A 282 -2.15 -9.14 18.12
C ALA A 282 -1.92 -8.41 19.47
N PRO A 283 -0.73 -8.50 20.11
CA PRO A 283 -0.52 -7.85 21.41
C PRO A 283 -0.52 -6.31 21.39
N ASP A 284 -0.20 -5.67 20.26
CA ASP A 284 0.11 -4.23 20.21
C ASP A 284 -0.49 -3.47 19.01
N PHE A 285 -1.02 -4.15 17.98
CA PHE A 285 -1.52 -3.48 16.78
C PHE A 285 -2.61 -2.43 17.09
N GLU A 286 -3.55 -2.70 18.00
CA GLU A 286 -4.63 -1.73 18.32
C GLU A 286 -4.07 -0.41 18.84
N LYS A 287 -3.03 -0.49 19.69
CA LYS A 287 -2.39 0.68 20.28
C LYS A 287 -1.61 1.45 19.23
N GLU A 288 -0.95 0.74 18.32
CA GLU A 288 -0.28 1.36 17.17
C GLU A 288 -1.29 2.11 16.29
N LEU A 289 -2.39 1.45 15.90
CA LEU A 289 -3.42 2.06 15.07
C LEU A 289 -4.05 3.31 15.73
N ALA A 290 -4.33 3.26 17.03
CA ALA A 290 -4.84 4.43 17.76
C ALA A 290 -3.84 5.61 17.73
N GLY A 291 -2.54 5.30 17.87
CA GLY A 291 -1.46 6.29 17.73
C GLY A 291 -1.37 6.84 16.31
N THR A 292 -1.51 5.99 15.29
CA THR A 292 -1.48 6.37 13.88
C THR A 292 -2.65 7.28 13.54
N ILE A 293 -3.88 6.92 13.94
CA ILE A 293 -5.08 7.75 13.76
C ILE A 293 -4.87 9.14 14.36
N THR A 294 -4.39 9.21 15.60
CA THR A 294 -4.13 10.49 16.29
C THR A 294 -3.07 11.33 15.55
N SER A 295 -1.99 10.70 15.09
CA SER A 295 -0.91 11.37 14.36
C SER A 295 -1.39 11.91 13.02
N VAL A 296 -2.10 11.09 12.25
CA VAL A 296 -2.64 11.46 10.93
C VAL A 296 -3.67 12.58 11.08
N ASP A 297 -4.54 12.51 12.09
CA ASP A 297 -5.52 13.56 12.38
C ASP A 297 -4.86 14.93 12.59
N GLN A 298 -3.81 14.96 13.41
CA GLN A 298 -3.02 16.16 13.67
C GLN A 298 -2.36 16.69 12.40
N GLN A 299 -1.78 15.81 11.58
CA GLN A 299 -1.12 16.22 10.34
C GLN A 299 -2.11 16.77 9.30
N LEU A 300 -3.30 16.17 9.18
CA LEU A 300 -4.35 16.71 8.32
C LEU A 300 -4.71 18.14 8.74
N MET A 301 -4.89 18.40 10.04
CA MET A 301 -5.15 19.74 10.57
C MET A 301 -4.01 20.72 10.28
N LEU A 302 -2.75 20.31 10.53
CA LEU A 302 -1.56 21.15 10.29
C LEU A 302 -1.40 21.53 8.81
N ASN A 303 -1.84 20.66 7.90
CA ASN A 303 -1.80 20.90 6.46
C ASN A 303 -3.07 21.59 5.93
N GLY A 304 -3.96 22.08 6.80
CA GLY A 304 -5.18 22.80 6.41
C GLY A 304 -6.26 21.92 5.78
N ILE A 305 -6.13 20.59 5.90
CA ILE A 305 -7.06 19.59 5.37
C ILE A 305 -8.12 19.36 6.45
N THR A 306 -8.99 20.36 6.56
CA THR A 306 -10.02 20.46 7.59
C THR A 306 -11.41 20.49 6.96
N ASP A 307 -12.44 20.46 7.81
CA ASP A 307 -13.81 20.33 7.34
C ASP A 307 -14.39 21.58 6.64
#